data_AF-A0A659QHH7-F1
#
_entry.id   AF-A0A659QHH7-F1
#
_cell.length_a   1.000
_cell.length_b   1.000
_cell.length_c   1.000
_cell.angle_alpha   90.00
_cell.angle_beta   90.00
_cell.angle_gamma   90.00
#
_symmetry.space_group_name_H-M   'P 1'
#
loop_
_entity.id
_entity.type
_entity.pdbx_description
1 polymer ?
#
loop_
_entity_poly.entity_id
_entity_poly.type
_entity_poly.pdbx_seq_one_letter_code
_entity_poly.pdbx_strand_id
1 'polypeptide(L)' 'MTPFNPIDHPHRRYTPLTGQWVRVSPHRANRPWQGAQDPPSPHLRPAGAAV' A
#
# COMPACT_ATOMS: atom_id res chain seq x y z
N MET A 1 -24.54 14.52 -5.43
CA MET A 1 -23.16 14.53 -4.89
C MET A 1 -22.97 13.25 -4.12
N THR A 2 -22.01 12.41 -4.48
CA THR A 2 -21.70 11.19 -3.72
C THR A 2 -21.06 11.57 -2.39
N PRO A 3 -21.45 10.93 -1.26
CA PRO A 3 -20.85 11.19 0.04
C PRO A 3 -19.37 10.80 0.01
N PHE A 4 -18.56 11.46 0.84
CA PHE A 4 -17.14 11.12 0.95
C PHE A 4 -16.96 9.71 1.54
N ASN A 5 -16.24 8.83 0.82
CA ASN A 5 -15.79 7.53 1.32
C ASN A 5 -14.26 7.47 1.26
N PRO A 6 -13.53 7.37 2.39
CA PRO A 6 -12.06 7.32 2.38
C PRO A 6 -11.49 6.07 1.67
N ILE A 7 -12.29 5.02 1.48
CA ILE A 7 -11.89 3.81 0.76
C ILE A 7 -11.78 4.09 -0.75
N ASP A 8 -12.66 4.93 -1.30
CA ASP A 8 -12.73 5.20 -2.74
C ASP A 8 -12.14 6.57 -3.12
N HIS A 9 -12.28 7.56 -2.24
CA HIS A 9 -11.93 8.94 -2.55
C HIS A 9 -10.49 9.29 -2.13
N PRO A 10 -9.73 9.99 -3.00
CA PRO A 10 -8.43 10.52 -2.65
C PRO A 10 -8.50 11.49 -1.46
N HIS A 11 -7.54 11.39 -0.54
CA HIS A 11 -7.48 12.23 0.66
C HIS A 11 -6.04 12.38 1.17
N ARG A 12 -5.84 13.04 2.31
CA ARG A 12 -4.53 13.13 3.00
C ARG A 12 -4.66 12.64 4.44
N ARG A 13 -3.60 12.04 4.97
CA ARG A 13 -3.49 11.62 6.37
C ARG A 13 -2.26 12.26 6.99
N TYR A 14 -2.40 12.78 8.20
CA TYR A 14 -1.29 13.34 8.96
C TYR A 14 -0.57 12.23 9.75
N THR A 15 0.76 12.28 9.77
CA THR A 15 1.61 11.38 10.55
C THR A 15 2.25 12.17 11.68
N PRO A 16 1.81 11.98 12.95
CA PRO A 16 2.31 12.77 14.08
C PRO A 16 3.78 12.49 14.42
N LEU A 17 4.29 11.31 14.07
CA LEU A 17 5.68 10.93 14.30
C LEU A 17 6.67 11.74 13.47
N THR A 18 6.29 12.11 12.25
CA THR A 18 7.15 12.84 11.30
C THR A 18 6.68 14.27 11.05
N GLY A 19 5.50 14.64 11.55
CA GLY A 19 4.86 15.93 11.28
C GLY A 19 4.44 16.12 9.82
N GLN A 20 4.37 15.04 9.04
CA GLN A 20 4.12 15.11 7.59
C GLN A 20 2.70 14.72 7.22
N TRP A 21 2.29 15.17 6.04
CA TRP A 21 1.03 14.79 5.43
C TRP A 21 1.26 13.88 4.23
N VAL A 22 0.65 12.70 4.26
CA VAL A 22 0.71 11.72 3.17
C VAL A 22 -0.55 11.83 2.32
N ARG A 23 -0.39 11.88 0.99
CA ARG A 23 -1.51 11.79 0.04
C ARG A 23 -1.87 10.33 -0.19
N VAL A 24 -3.14 10.01 -0.05
CA VAL A 24 -3.72 8.68 -0.27
C VAL A 24 -4.53 8.70 -1.55
N SER A 25 -4.19 7.81 -2.47
CA SER A 25 -4.91 7.59 -3.73
C SER A 25 -5.27 6.09 -3.82
N PRO A 26 -6.48 5.70 -3.36
CA PRO A 26 -6.82 4.28 -3.15
C PRO A 26 -6.65 3.38 -4.37
N HIS A 27 -6.95 3.89 -5.58
CA HIS A 27 -6.92 3.10 -6.81
C HIS A 27 -5.57 3.12 -7.55
N ARG A 28 -4.50 3.66 -6.96
CA ARG A 28 -3.21 3.84 -7.66
C ARG A 28 -2.60 2.53 -8.16
N ALA A 29 -2.79 1.44 -7.41
CA ALA A 29 -2.25 0.12 -7.75
C ALA A 29 -3.04 -0.60 -8.86
N ASN A 30 -4.24 -0.13 -9.22
CA ASN A 30 -5.06 -0.73 -10.28
C ASN A 30 -4.51 -0.45 -11.68
N ARG A 31 -3.55 0.48 -11.81
CA ARG A 31 -2.89 0.72 -13.08
C ARG A 31 -1.98 -0.46 -13.39
N PRO A 32 -2.08 -1.08 -14.58
CA PRO A 32 -1.21 -2.19 -14.94
C PRO A 32 0.25 -1.75 -14.88
N TRP A 33 1.05 -2.50 -14.13
CA TRP A 33 2.48 -2.28 -13.99
C TRP A 33 3.22 -2.88 -15.18
N GLN A 34 4.04 -2.08 -15.86
CA GLN A 34 4.87 -2.49 -17.01
C GLN A 34 6.37 -2.25 -16.76
N GLY A 35 6.74 -1.90 -15.53
CA GLY A 35 8.13 -1.57 -15.18
C GLY A 35 8.88 -2.76 -14.57
N ALA A 36 9.97 -2.44 -13.85
CA ALA A 36 10.85 -3.40 -13.21
C ALA A 36 10.13 -4.32 -12.21
N GLN A 37 10.60 -5.56 -12.10
CA GLN A 37 10.17 -6.53 -11.09
C GLN A 37 11.33 -6.74 -10.12
N ASP A 38 11.04 -6.77 -8.82
CA ASP A 38 12.04 -7.13 -7.83
C ASP A 38 12.39 -8.63 -7.93
N PRO A 39 13.65 -9.02 -7.70
CA PRO A 39 14.05 -10.43 -7.68
C PRO A 39 13.33 -11.16 -6.54
N PRO A 40 13.11 -12.48 -6.66
CA PRO A 40 12.50 -13.27 -5.60
C PRO A 40 13.35 -13.18 -4.32
N SER A 41 12.67 -13.06 -3.17
CA SER A 41 13.36 -13.00 -1.88
C SER A 41 14.10 -14.33 -1.61
N PRO A 42 15.41 -14.29 -1.27
CA PRO A 42 16.21 -15.51 -1.10
C PRO A 42 15.84 -16.32 0.16
N HIS A 43 15.08 -15.73 1.09
CA HIS A 43 14.65 -16.41 2.31
C HIS A 43 13.23 -16.98 2.19
N LEU A 44 13.12 -18.20 1.67
CA LEU A 44 12.03 -19.11 2.03
C LEU A 44 12.21 -19.48 3.50
N ARG A 45 11.58 -18.75 4.42
CA ARG A 45 11.39 -19.28 5.78
C ARG A 45 10.39 -20.44 5.66
N PRO A 46 10.76 -21.68 6.03
CA PRO A 46 9.81 -22.78 5.99
C PRO A 46 8.62 -22.42 6.88
N ALA A 47 7.42 -22.55 6.33
CA ALA A 47 6.20 -22.39 7.10
C ALA A 47 6.14 -23.52 8.13
N GLY A 48 6.29 -23.14 9.41
CA GLY A 48 5.94 -23.94 10.59
C GLY A 48 6.25 -25.44 10.55
N ALA A 49 7.45 -25.83 10.99
CA ALA A 49 7.59 -27.11 11.66
C ALA A 49 7.00 -26.94 13.08
N ALA A 50 5.69 -27.11 13.21
CA ALA A 50 5.08 -27.38 14.51
C ALA A 50 5.28 -28.89 14.76
N VAL A 51 6.13 -29.16 15.75
CA VAL A 51 6.18 -30.33 16.65
C VAL A 51 5.12 -31.41 16.45
#